data_AF-A0A4R1Q140-F1
#
_entry.id   AF-A0A4R1Q140-F1
#
_cell.length_a   1.000
_cell.length_b   1.000
_cell.length_c   1.000
_cell.angle_alpha   90.00
_cell.angle_beta   90.00
_cell.angle_gamma   90.00
#
_symmetry.space_group_name_H-M   'P 1'
#
loop_
_entity.id
_entity.type
_entity.pdbx_description
1 polymer ?
#
loop_
_entity_poly.entity_id
_entity_poly.type
_entity_poly.pdbx_seq_one_letter_code
_entity_poly.pdbx_strand_id
1 'polypeptide(L)'
;MSKITVIYWSGSGNTEAMAEAVVEGAKAQGAEVRLLHVGEADKDTVAHADALAIGCPSMGAEVLEEAEMEPFISSIESVVAGKPIALFSVLTAGVTENGCRTGLPECKAAVPRW
;
A
#
# COMPACT_ATOMS: atom_id res chain seq x y z
N MET A 1 21.09 13.24 3.34
CA MET A 1 19.80 12.86 3.95
C MET A 1 19.01 12.17 2.86
N SER A 2 18.54 10.95 3.09
CA SER A 2 17.79 10.21 2.05
C SER A 2 16.36 10.72 1.97
N LYS A 3 15.87 10.97 0.76
CA LYS A 3 14.50 11.39 0.48
C LYS A 3 13.62 10.18 0.22
N ILE A 4 12.69 9.91 1.13
CA ILE A 4 11.76 8.79 1.01
C ILE A 4 10.37 9.35 0.72
N THR A 5 9.73 8.82 -0.32
CA THR A 5 8.31 9.11 -0.57
C THR A 5 7.49 7.88 -0.23
N VAL A 6 6.56 8.06 0.70
CA VAL A 6 5.54 7.08 1.08
C VAL A 6 4.26 7.43 0.34
N ILE A 7 3.78 6.54 -0.51
CA ILE A 7 2.58 6.72 -1.34
C ILE A 7 1.59 5.65 -0.94
N TYR A 8 0.34 6.01 -0.64
CA TYR A 8 -0.65 5.04 -0.23
C TYR A 8 -2.01 5.30 -0.86
N TRP A 9 -2.82 4.24 -0.95
CA TRP A 9 -4.26 4.34 -1.11
C TRP A 9 -4.95 3.71 0.11
N SER A 10 -6.03 4.32 0.59
CA SER A 10 -6.76 3.84 1.76
C SER A 10 -8.24 4.15 1.66
N GLY A 11 -9.09 3.12 1.58
CA GLY A 11 -10.55 3.30 1.59
C GLY A 11 -11.13 3.53 2.99
N SER A 12 -10.55 2.93 4.03
CA SER A 12 -11.10 2.94 5.40
C SER A 12 -10.10 3.35 6.50
N GLY A 13 -8.94 3.90 6.12
CA GLY A 13 -7.92 4.40 7.06
C GLY A 13 -6.87 3.38 7.53
N ASN A 14 -7.04 2.08 7.26
CA ASN A 14 -6.09 1.07 7.76
C ASN A 14 -4.70 1.18 7.10
N THR A 15 -4.66 1.33 5.77
CA THR A 15 -3.39 1.47 5.03
C THR A 15 -2.70 2.79 5.35
N GLU A 16 -3.50 3.83 5.58
CA GLU A 16 -3.04 5.16 5.99
C GLU A 16 -2.33 5.11 7.34
N ALA A 17 -2.94 4.50 8.36
CA ALA A 17 -2.31 4.32 9.66
C ALA A 17 -0.98 3.56 9.57
N MET A 18 -0.88 2.58 8.67
CA MET A 18 0.38 1.89 8.43
C MET A 18 1.40 2.76 7.70
N ALA A 19 0.97 3.57 6.74
CA ALA A 19 1.81 4.52 6.04
C ALA A 19 2.40 5.58 7.00
N GLU A 20 1.59 6.08 7.95
CA GLU A 20 2.05 6.97 9.03
C GLU A 20 3.13 6.30 9.90
N ALA A 21 2.94 5.03 10.27
CA ALA A 21 3.95 4.29 11.04
C ALA A 21 5.27 4.13 10.26
N VAL A 22 5.22 3.91 8.94
CA VAL A 22 6.39 3.87 8.06
C VAL A 22 7.10 5.22 8.05
N VAL A 23 6.34 6.32 7.96
CA VAL A 23 6.87 7.69 7.97
C VAL A 23 7.62 7.97 9.26
N GLU A 24 7.02 7.65 10.41
CA GLU A 24 7.64 7.88 11.71
C GLU A 24 8.90 7.03 11.89
N GLY A 25 8.88 5.76 11.47
CA GLY A 25 10.06 4.90 11.49
C GLY A 25 11.21 5.43 10.63
N ALA A 26 10.91 5.91 9.42
CA ALA A 26 11.89 6.46 8.51
C ALA A 26 12.46 7.81 8.99
N LYS A 27 11.61 8.71 9.52
CA LYS A 27 12.04 9.98 10.13
C LYS A 27 12.93 9.76 11.35
N ALA A 28 12.62 8.76 12.18
CA ALA A 28 13.45 8.41 13.35
C ALA A 28 14.88 7.99 12.98
N GLN A 29 15.09 7.50 11.75
CA GLN A 29 16.40 7.17 11.19
C GLN A 29 17.06 8.34 10.44
N GLY A 30 16.46 9.55 10.50
CA GLY A 30 17.00 10.75 9.87
C GLY A 30 16.74 10.86 8.37
N ALA A 31 15.72 10.18 7.83
CA ALA A 31 15.27 10.39 6.46
C ALA A 31 14.36 11.63 6.34
N GLU A 32 14.39 12.29 5.18
CA GLU A 32 13.39 13.29 4.81
C GLU A 32 12.23 12.55 4.14
N VAL A 33 11.06 12.53 4.79
CA VAL A 33 9.94 11.67 4.36
C VAL A 33 8.74 12.52 3.94
N ARG A 34 8.20 12.22 2.75
CA ARG A 34 6.91 12.75 2.27
C ARG A 34 5.86 11.65 2.31
N LEU A 35 4.70 11.93 2.88
CA LEU A 35 3.53 11.06 2.86
C LEU A 35 2.51 11.65 1.88
N LEU A 36 2.04 10.84 0.94
CA LEU A 36 1.10 11.27 -0.10
C LEU A 36 0.02 10.21 -0.31
N HIS A 37 -1.23 10.66 -0.45
CA HIS A 37 -2.25 9.83 -1.05
C HIS A 37 -1.93 9.62 -2.53
N VAL A 38 -2.29 8.48 -3.10
CA VAL A 38 -1.96 8.14 -4.50
C VAL A 38 -2.51 9.17 -5.50
N GLY A 39 -3.69 9.73 -5.23
CA GLY A 39 -4.28 10.82 -6.03
C GLY A 39 -3.49 12.13 -6.03
N GLU A 40 -2.52 12.30 -5.12
CA GLU A 40 -1.63 13.45 -5.04
C GLU A 40 -0.22 13.15 -5.57
N ALA A 41 0.05 11.89 -5.91
CA ALA A 41 1.36 11.44 -6.37
C ALA A 41 1.43 11.44 -7.90
N ASP A 42 2.56 11.90 -8.43
CA ASP A 42 2.86 11.91 -9.86
C ASP A 42 4.26 11.35 -10.14
N LYS A 43 4.60 11.26 -11.44
CA LYS A 43 5.90 10.76 -11.88
C LYS A 43 7.05 11.61 -11.34
N ASP A 44 6.85 12.92 -11.23
CA ASP A 44 7.88 13.83 -10.74
C ASP A 44 8.17 13.55 -9.28
N THR A 45 7.15 13.36 -8.45
CA THR A 45 7.30 12.98 -7.04
C THR A 45 8.13 11.70 -6.88
N VAL A 46 7.91 10.71 -7.76
CA VAL A 46 8.66 9.46 -7.78
C VAL A 46 10.10 9.66 -8.28
N ALA A 47 10.29 10.48 -9.30
CA ALA A 47 11.61 10.78 -9.88
C ALA A 47 12.53 11.49 -8.88
N HIS A 48 11.99 12.36 -8.01
CA HIS A 48 12.75 13.12 -7.01
C HIS A 48 13.01 12.36 -5.69
N ALA A 49 12.42 11.18 -5.51
CA ALA A 49 12.65 10.34 -4.34
C ALA A 49 13.92 9.47 -4.50
N ASP A 50 14.70 9.31 -3.43
CA ASP A 50 15.82 8.37 -3.39
C ASP A 50 15.33 6.92 -3.18
N ALA A 51 14.21 6.76 -2.45
CA ALA A 51 13.52 5.49 -2.24
C ALA A 51 12.00 5.69 -2.10
N LEU A 52 11.25 4.62 -2.37
CA LEU A 52 9.79 4.63 -2.34
C LEU A 52 9.27 3.59 -1.36
N ALA A 53 8.17 3.93 -0.67
CA ALA A 53 7.34 2.96 0.02
C ALA A 53 5.90 3.08 -0.53
N ILE A 54 5.34 2.00 -1.06
CA ILE A 54 4.02 2.01 -1.69
C ILE A 54 3.05 1.12 -0.91
N GLY A 55 1.92 1.70 -0.53
CA GLY A 55 0.87 1.12 0.29
C GLY A 55 -0.44 0.93 -0.46
N CYS A 56 -0.93 -0.30 -0.61
CA CYS A 56 -2.27 -0.54 -1.15
C CYS A 56 -2.90 -1.72 -0.40
N PRO A 57 -4.17 -1.62 0.06
CA PRO A 57 -4.88 -2.77 0.58
C PRO A 57 -5.15 -3.77 -0.55
N SER A 58 -5.10 -5.07 -0.24
CA SER A 58 -5.61 -6.09 -1.16
C SER A 58 -7.12 -5.92 -1.30
N MET A 59 -7.61 -5.66 -2.50
CA MET A 59 -9.03 -5.52 -2.80
C MET A 59 -9.53 -6.81 -3.47
N GLY A 60 -10.59 -7.43 -2.93
CA GLY A 60 -11.26 -8.57 -3.56
C GLY A 60 -10.39 -9.84 -3.69
N ALA A 61 -9.91 -10.12 -4.91
CA ALA A 61 -9.16 -11.33 -5.26
C ALA A 61 -7.64 -11.06 -5.36
N GLU A 62 -7.06 -10.41 -4.36
CA GLU A 62 -5.61 -10.06 -4.32
C GLU A 62 -5.17 -9.13 -5.48
N VAL A 63 -6.03 -8.18 -5.87
CA VAL A 63 -5.69 -7.16 -6.87
C VAL A 63 -5.44 -5.79 -6.23
N LEU A 64 -4.68 -4.95 -6.94
CA LEU A 64 -4.55 -3.54 -6.61
C LEU A 64 -5.89 -2.83 -6.75
N GLU A 65 -6.00 -1.67 -6.12
CA GLU A 65 -7.13 -0.79 -6.37
C GLU A 65 -7.07 -0.27 -7.83
N GLU A 66 -8.12 -0.54 -8.58
CA GLU A 66 -8.15 -0.43 -10.05
C GLU A 66 -8.34 1.01 -10.55
N ALA A 67 -8.92 1.92 -9.74
CA ALA A 67 -9.28 3.26 -10.21
C ALA A 67 -8.13 4.27 -10.10
N GLU A 68 -7.28 4.14 -9.08
CA GLU A 68 -6.21 5.11 -8.79
C GLU A 68 -4.84 4.44 -8.68
N MET A 69 -4.73 3.36 -7.91
CA MET A 69 -3.43 2.74 -7.66
C MET A 69 -2.85 2.03 -8.89
N GLU A 70 -3.64 1.21 -9.57
CA GLU A 70 -3.18 0.50 -10.77
C GLU A 70 -2.76 1.46 -11.92
N PRO A 71 -3.55 2.51 -12.25
CA PRO A 71 -3.12 3.54 -13.19
C PRO A 71 -1.84 4.26 -12.75
N PHE A 72 -1.72 4.55 -11.45
CA PHE A 72 -0.53 5.20 -10.90
C PHE A 72 0.72 4.33 -11.07
N ILE A 73 0.67 3.05 -10.68
CA ILE A 73 1.78 2.10 -10.86
C ILE A 73 2.21 2.02 -12.33
N SER A 74 1.24 1.85 -13.23
CA SER A 74 1.49 1.82 -14.68
C SER A 74 2.16 3.11 -15.18
N SER A 75 1.81 4.25 -14.60
CA SER A 75 2.37 5.54 -14.99
C SER A 75 3.84 5.69 -14.57
N ILE A 76 4.27 5.07 -13.48
CA ILE A 76 5.60 5.26 -12.89
C ILE A 76 6.61 4.18 -13.27
N GLU A 77 6.20 3.08 -13.95
CA GLU A 77 7.07 1.96 -14.32
C GLU A 77 8.41 2.38 -14.94
N SER A 78 8.39 3.40 -15.81
CA SER A 78 9.60 3.88 -16.48
C SER A 78 10.54 4.68 -15.59
N VAL A 79 10.07 5.25 -14.48
CA VAL A 79 10.85 6.12 -13.58
C VAL A 79 11.24 5.43 -12.27
N VAL A 80 10.62 4.29 -11.94
CA VAL A 80 10.94 3.51 -10.74
C VAL A 80 12.12 2.55 -10.94
N ALA A 81 12.52 2.29 -12.18
CA ALA A 81 13.59 1.35 -12.50
C ALA A 81 14.91 1.72 -11.79
N GLY A 82 15.43 0.80 -10.99
CA GLY A 82 16.69 0.97 -10.25
C GLY A 82 16.59 1.71 -8.93
N LYS A 83 15.40 2.15 -8.51
CA LYS A 83 15.18 2.74 -7.18
C LYS A 83 14.86 1.67 -6.14
N PRO A 84 15.30 1.81 -4.88
CA PRO A 84 14.81 0.98 -3.78
C PRO A 84 13.32 1.21 -3.55
N ILE A 85 12.54 0.13 -3.53
CA ILE A 85 11.09 0.16 -3.31
C ILE A 85 10.74 -0.82 -2.20
N ALA A 86 9.98 -0.34 -1.22
CA ALA A 86 9.29 -1.16 -0.24
C ALA A 86 7.79 -1.21 -0.59
N LEU A 87 7.17 -2.38 -0.47
CA LEU A 87 5.74 -2.57 -0.66
C LEU A 87 5.10 -2.95 0.66
N PHE A 88 3.94 -2.39 0.95
CA PHE A 88 3.19 -2.70 2.14
C PHE A 88 1.69 -2.77 1.86
N SER A 89 0.99 -3.65 2.54
CA SER A 89 -0.45 -3.89 2.35
C SER A 89 -1.09 -4.24 3.68
N VAL A 90 -2.38 -3.90 3.80
CA VAL A 90 -3.25 -4.35 4.88
C VAL A 90 -4.33 -5.25 4.30
N LEU A 91 -4.56 -6.39 4.95
CA LEU A 91 -5.62 -7.33 4.58
C LEU A 91 -6.96 -6.79 5.13
N THR A 92 -7.83 -6.33 4.24
CA THR A 92 -9.13 -5.74 4.64
C THR A 92 -10.22 -6.81 4.86
N ALA A 93 -10.22 -7.89 4.07
CA ALA A 93 -11.00 -9.11 4.31
C ALA A 93 -10.52 -10.22 3.36
N GLY A 94 -9.42 -10.91 3.71
CA GLY A 94 -9.02 -12.11 2.99
C GLY A 94 -10.09 -13.19 3.20
N VAL A 95 -10.62 -13.75 2.11
CA VAL A 95 -11.27 -15.06 2.16
C VAL A 95 -10.13 -16.06 2.08
N THR A 96 -9.77 -16.65 3.21
CA THR A 96 -8.85 -17.81 3.21
C THR A 96 -9.44 -18.91 2.31
N GLU A 97 -8.60 -19.80 1.77
CA GLU A 97 -9.03 -20.98 0.97
C GLU A 97 -10.18 -21.79 1.62
N ASN A 98 -10.33 -21.68 2.94
CA ASN A 98 -11.37 -22.30 3.76
C ASN A 98 -12.64 -21.44 3.95
N GLY A 99 -12.82 -20.37 3.16
CA GLY A 99 -13.99 -19.49 3.22
C GLY A 99 -14.02 -18.55 4.43
N CYS A 100 -12.99 -18.51 5.27
CA CYS A 100 -12.95 -17.65 6.46
C CYS A 100 -12.65 -16.21 6.05
N ARG A 101 -13.55 -15.29 6.40
CA ARG A 101 -13.42 -13.84 6.20
C ARG A 101 -12.84 -13.19 7.46
N THR A 102 -11.64 -12.66 7.37
CA THR A 102 -11.05 -11.86 8.47
C THR A 102 -11.74 -10.50 8.55
N GLY A 103 -12.05 -10.01 9.76
CA GLY A 103 -12.71 -8.71 9.98
C GLY A 103 -14.20 -8.76 10.38
N LEU A 104 -14.79 -9.97 10.44
CA LEU A 104 -16.06 -10.21 11.13
C LEU A 104 -15.79 -10.82 12.51
N PRO A 105 -16.61 -10.54 13.54
CA PRO A 105 -16.40 -11.04 14.90
C PRO A 105 -16.48 -12.57 15.02
N GLU A 106 -16.98 -13.27 14.00
CA GLU A 106 -17.03 -14.72 13.95
C GLU A 106 -16.47 -15.23 12.61
N CYS A 107 -15.27 -15.80 12.64
CA CYS A 107 -14.75 -16.60 11.54
C CYS A 107 -15.55 -17.92 11.51
N LYS A 108 -16.74 -17.90 10.89
CA LYS A 108 -17.50 -19.14 10.64
C LYS A 108 -16.85 -19.84 9.46
N ALA A 109 -16.10 -20.90 9.76
CA ALA A 109 -15.71 -21.87 8.75
C ALA A 109 -16.98 -22.32 8.03
N ALA A 110 -17.14 -21.90 6.78
CA ALA A 110 -18.14 -22.48 5.90
C ALA A 110 -17.61 -23.88 5.53
N VAL A 111 -17.78 -24.84 6.43
CA VAL A 111 -17.48 -26.25 6.14
C VAL A 111 -18.38 -26.63 4.97
N PRO A 112 -17.85 -26.92 3.77
CA PRO A 112 -18.67 -27.44 2.71
C PRO A 112 -19.03 -28.87 3.13
N ARG A 113 -20.24 -29.06 3.65
CA ARG A 113 -20.92 -30.34 3.41
C ARG A 113 -21.30 -30.29 1.94
N TRP A 114 -20.55 -30.98 1.09
CA TRP A 114 -20.96 -31.89 -0.01
C TRP A 114 -19.68 -32.43 -0.66
#